data_AF-A0A7W2UQC0-F1
#
_entry.id   AF-A0A7W2UQC0-F1
#
_cell.length_a   1.000
_cell.length_b   1.000
_cell.length_c   1.000
_cell.angle_alpha   90.00
_cell.angle_beta   90.00
_cell.angle_gamma   90.00
#
_symmetry.space_group_name_H-M   'P 1'
#
loop_
_entity.id
_entity.type
_entity.pdbx_description
1 polymer ?
#
loop_
_entity_poly.entity_id
_entity_poly.type
_entity_poly.pdbx_seq_one_letter_code
_entity_poly.pdbx_strand_id
1 'polypeptide(L)'
;MLSSRLGRWAKGIVVSAAAAHATYWVWESAKRWESEAQRANPDAGIGAGFIEGALATLAWLTLVPLLLWAGMRLLRERDNQLLVSMGSATWIILGLQLTRGNISRTETELFLLAFALLGGLLARFRPTAPAD
;
A
#
# COMPACT_ATOMS: atom_id res chain seq x y z
N MET A 1 -13.72 3.66 -26.84
CA MET A 1 -13.60 2.55 -25.87
C MET A 1 -12.16 2.22 -25.48
N LEU A 2 -11.18 2.20 -26.41
CA LEU A 2 -9.78 1.93 -26.07
C LEU A 2 -9.16 3.04 -25.20
N SER A 3 -9.39 4.30 -25.57
CA SER A 3 -8.91 5.49 -24.85
C SER A 3 -9.39 5.55 -23.38
N SER A 4 -10.65 5.19 -23.10
CA SER A 4 -11.18 5.17 -21.73
C SER A 4 -10.60 4.03 -20.88
N ARG A 5 -10.30 2.86 -21.49
CA ARG A 5 -9.66 1.74 -20.79
C ARG A 5 -8.18 2.01 -20.51
N LEU A 6 -7.47 2.61 -21.47
CA LEU A 6 -6.07 3.04 -21.30
C LEU A 6 -5.94 4.14 -20.25
N GLY A 7 -6.84 5.14 -20.26
CA GLY A 7 -6.85 6.20 -19.26
C GLY A 7 -7.06 5.66 -17.85
N ARG A 8 -8.01 4.73 -17.66
CA ARG A 8 -8.25 4.11 -16.34
C ARG A 8 -7.10 3.22 -15.88
N TRP A 9 -6.47 2.49 -16.80
CA TRP A 9 -5.26 1.71 -16.50
C TRP A 9 -4.11 2.60 -16.01
N ALA A 10 -3.83 3.70 -16.72
CA ALA A 10 -2.80 4.66 -16.32
C ALA A 10 -3.09 5.28 -14.94
N LYS A 11 -4.35 5.67 -14.68
CA LYS A 11 -4.79 6.16 -13.35
C LYS A 11 -4.53 5.11 -12.26
N GLY A 12 -4.86 3.84 -12.52
CA GLY A 12 -4.62 2.74 -11.59
C GLY A 12 -3.14 2.56 -11.25
N ILE A 13 -2.24 2.68 -12.24
CA ILE A 13 -0.78 2.64 -12.02
C ILE A 13 -0.35 3.80 -11.14
N VAL A 14 -0.73 5.03 -11.50
CA VAL A 14 -0.29 6.24 -10.78
C VAL A 14 -0.77 6.22 -9.33
N VAL A 15 -2.04 5.89 -9.10
CA VAL A 15 -2.61 5.80 -7.74
C VAL A 15 -1.93 4.71 -6.93
N SER A 16 -1.68 3.54 -7.53
CA SER A 16 -1.07 2.41 -6.82
C SER A 16 0.40 2.65 -6.51
N ALA A 17 1.15 3.27 -7.43
CA ALA A 17 2.52 3.69 -7.20
C ALA A 17 2.59 4.72 -6.06
N ALA A 18 1.74 5.76 -6.11
CA ALA A 18 1.69 6.79 -5.08
C ALA A 18 1.30 6.21 -3.71
N ALA A 19 0.28 5.33 -3.67
CA ALA A 19 -0.15 4.67 -2.44
C ALA A 19 0.96 3.82 -1.83
N ALA A 20 1.65 3.02 -2.65
CA ALA A 20 2.72 2.14 -2.18
C ALA A 20 3.92 2.94 -1.65
N HIS A 21 4.35 3.99 -2.36
CA HIS A 21 5.45 4.84 -1.92
C HIS A 21 5.10 5.62 -0.64
N ALA A 22 3.91 6.22 -0.57
CA ALA A 22 3.47 6.93 0.62
C ALA A 22 3.43 5.99 1.83
N THR A 23 2.90 4.78 1.66
CA THR A 23 2.84 3.81 2.76
C THR A 23 4.21 3.29 3.16
N TYR A 24 5.10 3.07 2.19
CA TYR A 24 6.50 2.70 2.47
C TYR A 24 7.23 3.80 3.25
N TRP A 25 7.05 5.07 2.88
CA TRP A 25 7.62 6.21 3.60
C TRP A 25 7.10 6.33 5.03
N VAL A 26 5.80 6.16 5.23
CA VAL A 26 5.18 6.15 6.57
C VAL A 26 5.75 5.00 7.41
N TRP A 27 5.87 3.81 6.83
CA TRP A 27 6.49 2.66 7.49
C TRP A 27 7.94 2.92 7.89
N GLU A 28 8.76 3.44 6.98
CA GLU A 28 10.16 3.74 7.26
C GLU A 28 10.31 4.79 8.37
N SER A 29 9.46 5.82 8.33
CA SER A 29 9.41 6.86 9.36
C SER A 29 9.01 6.28 10.72
N ALA A 30 8.03 5.37 10.75
CA ALA A 30 7.59 4.73 11.97
C ALA A 30 8.66 3.81 12.58
N LYS A 31 9.40 3.05 11.75
CA LYS A 31 10.55 2.25 12.23
C LYS A 31 11.67 3.11 12.81
N ARG A 32 11.94 4.28 12.21
CA ARG A 32 12.91 5.24 12.76
C ARG A 32 12.44 5.76 14.11
N TRP A 33 11.16 6.14 14.22
CA TRP A 33 10.58 6.62 15.46
C TRP A 33 10.61 5.57 16.57
N GLU A 34 10.27 4.31 16.27
CA GLU A 34 10.38 3.18 17.21
C GLU A 34 11.83 3.00 17.70
N SER A 35 12.81 3.07 16.78
CA SER A 35 14.23 2.96 17.14
C SER A 35 14.70 4.12 18.03
N GLU A 36 14.24 5.34 17.76
CA GLU A 36 14.53 6.52 18.57
C GLU A 36 13.91 6.40 19.97
N ALA A 37 12.66 5.94 20.07
CA ALA A 37 11.99 5.71 21.33
C ALA A 37 12.71 4.66 22.20
N GLN A 38 13.16 3.55 21.59
CA GLN A 38 13.95 2.52 22.28
C GLN A 38 15.30 3.05 22.77
N ARG A 39 15.98 3.90 21.99
CA ARG A 39 17.25 4.53 22.40
C ARG A 39 17.07 5.54 23.53
N ALA A 40 15.94 6.25 23.54
CA ALA A 40 15.64 7.24 24.56
C ALA A 40 15.29 6.61 25.92
N ASN A 41 14.79 5.38 25.95
CA ASN A 41 14.44 4.67 27.17
C ASN A 41 14.83 3.18 27.11
N PRO A 42 16.13 2.85 27.19
CA PRO A 42 16.62 1.48 27.07
C PRO A 42 16.17 0.57 28.22
N ASP A 43 15.81 1.14 29.38
CA ASP A 43 15.46 0.41 30.60
C ASP A 43 13.96 0.06 30.69
N ALA A 44 13.12 0.65 29.83
CA ALA A 44 11.68 0.42 29.82
C ALA A 44 11.24 -0.96 29.27
N GLY A 45 12.19 -1.80 28.85
CA GLY A 45 11.96 -3.18 28.46
C GLY A 45 10.98 -3.33 27.29
N ILE A 46 10.20 -4.42 27.29
CA ILE A 46 9.25 -4.82 26.22
C ILE A 46 8.14 -3.76 25.97
N GLY A 47 7.95 -2.80 26.89
CA GLY A 47 6.94 -1.74 26.75
C GLY A 47 7.38 -0.53 25.92
N ALA A 48 8.69 -0.29 25.77
CA ALA A 48 9.22 0.84 25.00
C ALA A 48 9.04 0.59 23.50
N GLY A 49 8.27 1.44 22.82
CA GLY A 49 8.01 1.31 21.39
C GLY A 49 6.82 0.40 21.04
N PHE A 50 6.14 -0.22 22.01
CA PHE A 50 5.00 -1.11 21.73
C PHE A 50 3.81 -0.35 21.11
N ILE A 51 3.48 0.81 21.67
CA ILE A 51 2.37 1.64 21.19
C ILE A 51 2.72 2.21 19.81
N GLU A 52 3.96 2.65 19.64
CA GLU A 52 4.51 3.17 18.39
C GLU A 52 4.48 2.10 17.29
N GLY A 53 4.92 0.88 17.59
CA GLY A 53 4.88 -0.27 16.69
C GLY A 53 3.46 -0.72 16.35
N ALA A 54 2.53 -0.68 17.31
CA ALA A 54 1.12 -0.98 17.07
C ALA A 54 0.46 0.08 16.16
N LEU A 55 0.72 1.37 16.41
CA LEU A 55 0.26 2.47 15.57
C LEU A 55 0.87 2.40 14.16
N ALA A 56 2.16 2.06 14.06
CA ALA A 56 2.86 1.86 12.79
C ALA A 56 2.20 0.74 11.97
N THR A 57 1.89 -0.38 12.62
CA THR A 57 1.25 -1.54 11.99
C THR A 57 -0.17 -1.19 11.54
N LEU A 58 -0.95 -0.51 12.38
CA LEU A 58 -2.31 -0.07 12.03
C LEU A 58 -2.30 0.94 10.87
N ALA A 59 -1.40 1.93 10.91
CA ALA A 59 -1.23 2.88 9.83
C ALA A 59 -0.86 2.14 8.53
N TRP A 60 0.09 1.21 8.59
CA TRP A 60 0.53 0.42 7.44
C TRP A 60 -0.58 -0.45 6.81
N LEU A 61 -1.40 -1.10 7.65
CA LEU A 61 -2.50 -1.94 7.19
C LEU A 61 -3.63 -1.14 6.55
N THR A 62 -3.86 0.08 7.02
CA THR A 62 -5.00 0.91 6.60
C THR A 62 -4.68 1.90 5.50
N LEU A 63 -3.42 2.35 5.37
CA LEU A 63 -3.06 3.41 4.42
C LEU A 63 -3.31 3.02 2.97
N VAL A 64 -2.86 1.83 2.55
CA VAL A 64 -3.02 1.39 1.15
C VAL A 64 -4.49 1.28 0.73
N PRO A 65 -5.39 0.57 1.45
CA PRO A 65 -6.81 0.54 1.07
C PRO A 65 -7.41 1.93 0.97
N LEU A 66 -7.09 2.81 1.92
CA LEU A 66 -7.59 4.19 1.94
C LEU A 66 -7.07 5.01 0.75
N LEU A 67 -5.76 4.94 0.47
CA LEU A 67 -5.13 5.69 -0.63
C LEU A 67 -5.58 5.17 -2.00
N LEU A 68 -5.72 3.85 -2.18
CA LEU A 68 -6.26 3.28 -3.41
C LEU A 68 -7.71 3.74 -3.63
N TRP A 69 -8.54 3.68 -2.59
CA TRP A 69 -9.93 4.11 -2.66
C TRP A 69 -10.05 5.62 -2.93
N ALA A 70 -9.39 6.45 -2.12
CA ALA A 70 -9.43 7.89 -2.21
C ALA A 70 -8.82 8.41 -3.51
N GLY A 71 -7.67 7.86 -3.92
CA GLY A 71 -6.97 8.24 -5.14
C GLY A 71 -7.83 8.01 -6.39
N MET A 72 -8.48 6.84 -6.48
CA MET A 72 -9.37 6.58 -7.61
C MET A 72 -10.65 7.44 -7.57
N ARG A 73 -11.19 7.73 -6.38
CA ARG A 73 -12.32 8.66 -6.22
C ARG A 73 -11.97 10.08 -6.66
N LEU A 74 -10.76 10.56 -6.33
CA LEU A 74 -10.24 11.85 -6.75
C LEU A 74 -10.15 11.94 -8.28
N LEU A 75 -9.75 10.85 -8.93
CA LEU A 75 -9.68 10.73 -10.39
C LEU A 75 -11.05 10.43 -11.06
N ARG A 76 -12.14 10.56 -10.29
CA ARG A 76 -13.55 10.36 -10.68
C ARG A 76 -13.86 8.95 -11.20
N GLU A 77 -13.06 7.96 -10.83
CA GLU A 77 -13.32 6.55 -11.14
C GLU A 77 -14.17 5.91 -10.05
N ARG A 78 -15.22 5.19 -10.46
CA ARG A 78 -16.07 4.36 -9.60
C ARG A 78 -15.88 2.87 -9.92
N ASP A 79 -16.39 2.01 -9.04
CA ASP A 79 -16.32 0.54 -9.16
C ASP A 79 -14.90 -0.02 -9.14
N ASN A 80 -14.11 0.42 -8.15
CA ASN A 80 -12.72 -0.01 -7.96
C ASN A 80 -12.58 -0.98 -6.78
N GLN A 81 -13.65 -1.71 -6.43
CA GLN A 81 -13.66 -2.61 -5.28
C GLN A 81 -12.61 -3.72 -5.41
N LEU A 82 -12.43 -4.27 -6.62
CA LEU A 82 -11.38 -5.26 -6.91
C LEU A 82 -9.98 -4.71 -6.71
N LEU A 83 -9.71 -3.47 -7.16
CA LEU A 83 -8.44 -2.80 -6.92
C LEU A 83 -8.19 -2.62 -5.42
N VAL A 84 -9.19 -2.14 -4.68
CA VAL A 84 -9.05 -1.91 -3.24
C VAL A 84 -8.86 -3.23 -2.50
N SER A 85 -9.67 -4.26 -2.77
CA SER A 85 -9.60 -5.54 -2.06
C SER A 85 -8.34 -6.33 -2.40
N MET A 86 -8.10 -6.62 -3.69
CA MET A 86 -6.94 -7.39 -4.12
C MET A 86 -5.65 -6.61 -3.93
N GLY A 87 -5.64 -5.29 -4.17
CA GLY A 87 -4.50 -4.43 -3.89
C GLY A 87 -4.14 -4.44 -2.40
N SER A 88 -5.12 -4.39 -1.51
CA SER A 88 -4.85 -4.49 -0.06
C SER A 88 -4.31 -5.87 0.33
N ALA A 89 -4.87 -6.95 -0.22
CA ALA A 89 -4.38 -8.31 0.04
C ALA A 89 -2.93 -8.48 -0.44
N THR A 90 -2.60 -8.02 -1.65
CA THR A 90 -1.24 -8.06 -2.18
C THR A 90 -0.29 -7.22 -1.32
N TRP A 91 -0.72 -6.04 -0.86
CA TRP A 91 0.10 -5.19 0.00
C TRP A 91 0.49 -5.88 1.31
N ILE A 92 -0.48 -6.54 1.97
CA ILE A 92 -0.23 -7.28 3.21
C ILE A 92 0.79 -8.40 2.96
N ILE A 93 0.62 -9.17 1.89
CA ILE A 93 1.54 -10.26 1.52
C ILE A 93 2.95 -9.70 1.25
N LEU A 94 3.06 -8.62 0.48
CA LEU A 94 4.34 -8.01 0.15
C LEU A 94 5.04 -7.45 1.39
N GLY A 95 4.34 -6.75 2.28
CA GLY A 95 4.98 -6.22 3.49
C GLY A 95 5.37 -7.29 4.50
N LEU A 96 4.65 -8.43 4.56
CA LEU A 96 5.10 -9.59 5.32
C LEU A 96 6.40 -10.18 4.77
N GLN A 97 6.63 -10.14 3.45
CA GLN A 97 7.90 -10.55 2.84
C GLN A 97 9.01 -9.54 3.13
N LEU A 98 8.73 -8.24 2.96
CA LEU A 98 9.66 -7.14 3.25
C LEU A 98 10.11 -7.08 4.72
N THR A 99 9.30 -7.57 5.65
CA THR A 99 9.65 -7.62 7.08
C THR A 99 10.43 -8.86 7.49
N ARG A 100 10.28 -9.98 6.77
CA ARG A 100 10.96 -11.24 7.09
C ARG A 100 12.35 -11.35 6.45
N GLY A 101 12.58 -10.67 5.33
CA GLY A 101 13.85 -10.74 4.59
C GLY A 101 14.72 -9.50 4.78
N ASN A 102 16.03 -9.67 4.69
CA ASN A 102 16.96 -8.55 4.50
C ASN A 102 16.92 -8.11 3.03
N ILE A 103 15.77 -7.56 2.62
CA ILE A 103 15.47 -7.23 1.23
C ILE A 103 16.28 -6.00 0.81
N SER A 104 16.96 -6.11 -0.33
CA SER A 104 17.74 -5.00 -0.87
C SER A 104 16.84 -3.83 -1.31
N ARG A 105 17.43 -2.64 -1.44
CA ARG A 105 16.71 -1.46 -1.96
C ARG A 105 16.16 -1.72 -3.36
N THR A 106 16.92 -2.40 -4.21
CA THR A 106 16.50 -2.74 -5.59
C THR A 106 15.29 -3.66 -5.60
N GLU A 107 15.27 -4.69 -4.76
CA GLU A 107 14.12 -5.61 -4.66
C GLU A 107 12.87 -4.89 -4.14
N THR A 108 13.03 -3.97 -3.18
CA THR A 108 11.92 -3.14 -2.69
C THR A 108 11.30 -2.33 -3.84
N GLU A 109 12.11 -1.64 -4.64
CA GLU A 109 11.64 -0.88 -5.80
C GLU A 109 10.95 -1.78 -6.84
N LEU A 110 11.47 -2.98 -7.08
CA LEU A 110 10.84 -3.97 -7.96
C LEU A 110 9.47 -4.42 -7.44
N PHE A 111 9.32 -4.62 -6.12
CA PHE A 111 8.01 -4.94 -5.53
C PHE A 111 7.03 -3.77 -5.65
N LEU A 112 7.48 -2.54 -5.42
CA LEU A 112 6.64 -1.34 -5.59
C LEU A 112 6.21 -1.16 -7.05
N LEU A 113 7.11 -1.41 -8.00
CA LEU A 113 6.81 -1.40 -9.43
C LEU A 113 5.79 -2.49 -9.80
N ALA A 114 6.01 -3.73 -9.35
CA ALA A 114 5.09 -4.84 -9.59
C ALA A 114 3.70 -4.53 -9.02
N PHE A 115 3.64 -3.95 -7.82
CA PHE A 115 2.40 -3.50 -7.19
C PHE A 115 1.70 -2.42 -8.02
N ALA A 116 2.42 -1.43 -8.53
CA ALA A 116 1.86 -0.39 -9.38
C ALA A 116 1.27 -0.95 -10.68
N LEU A 117 1.98 -1.88 -11.34
CA LEU A 117 1.51 -2.55 -12.55
C LEU A 117 0.27 -3.41 -12.28
N LEU A 118 0.26 -4.16 -11.16
CA LEU A 118 -0.91 -4.92 -10.71
C LEU A 118 -2.10 -3.99 -10.46
N GLY A 119 -1.90 -2.85 -9.81
CA GLY A 119 -2.94 -1.87 -9.57
C GLY A 119 -3.55 -1.30 -10.86
N GLY A 120 -2.71 -1.03 -11.87
CA GLY A 120 -3.16 -0.70 -13.22
C GLY A 120 -4.03 -1.81 -13.83
N LEU A 121 -3.59 -3.06 -13.73
CA LEU A 121 -4.33 -4.22 -14.22
C LEU A 121 -5.68 -4.38 -13.52
N LEU A 122 -5.71 -4.33 -12.19
CA LEU A 122 -6.92 -4.46 -11.38
C LEU A 122 -7.92 -3.33 -11.64
N ALA A 123 -7.43 -2.10 -11.86
CA ALA A 123 -8.27 -0.98 -12.24
C ALA A 123 -9.02 -1.21 -13.56
N ARG A 124 -8.56 -2.13 -14.42
CA ARG A 124 -9.23 -2.41 -15.70
C ARG A 124 -10.52 -3.23 -15.54
N PHE A 125 -10.65 -3.99 -14.46
CA PHE A 125 -11.82 -4.82 -14.23
C PHE A 125 -12.98 -3.99 -13.70
N ARG A 126 -14.13 -4.11 -14.36
CA ARG A 126 -15.43 -3.69 -13.81
C ARG A 126 -16.19 -4.95 -13.44
N PRO A 127 -16.88 -4.99 -12.29
CA PRO A 127 -17.93 -5.97 -12.09
C PRO A 127 -18.98 -5.72 -13.18
N THR A 128 -19.09 -6.61 -14.16
CA THR A 128 -20.26 -6.64 -15.04
C THR A 128 -21.42 -7.14 -14.19
N ALA A 129 -22.49 -6.36 -14.08
CA ALA A 129 -23.72 -6.85 -13.47
C ALA A 129 -24.11 -8.18 -14.17
N PRO A 130 -24.59 -9.19 -13.42
CA PRO A 130 -25.21 -10.35 -14.05
C PRO A 130 -26.30 -9.84 -15.00
N ALA A 131 -26.30 -10.37 -16.23
CA ALA A 131 -27.37 -10.09 -17.16
C ALA A 131 -28.65 -10.73 -16.59
N ASP A 132 -29.61 -9.88 -16.22
CA ASP A 132 -30.98 -10.29 -15.90
C ASP A 132 -31.68 -10.83 -17.15
#